data_AF-A0A2G1UNA7-F1
#
_entry.id   AF-A0A2G1UNA7-F1
#
_cell.length_a   1.000
_cell.length_b   1.000
_cell.length_c   1.000
_cell.angle_alpha   90.00
_cell.angle_beta   90.00
_cell.angle_gamma   90.00
#
_symmetry.space_group_name_H-M   'P 1'
#
loop_
_entity.id
_entity.type
_entity.pdbx_description
1 polymer ?
#
loop_
_entity_poly.entity_id
_entity_poly.type
_entity_poly.pdbx_seq_one_letter_code
_entity_poly.pdbx_strand_id
1 'polypeptide(L)'
;MNDGKYVDIVEVIFLVSMLGGFFLLLLILTLFFPKVVEVENRIATPGKQLDGIRNVWGNGPIGRWMRVVHVFFFFVFRNLPRVGHRIESRMGDESEALPRGLKFWVILPVSVFFASIVVSVLAAWFLGVLD
;
A
#
# COMPACT_ATOMS: atom_id res chain seq x y z
N MET A 1 -37.65 11.31 7.87
CA MET A 1 -37.08 12.33 6.94
C MET A 1 -35.55 12.42 7.01
N ASN A 2 -34.87 11.68 7.91
CA ASN A 2 -33.40 11.75 8.04
C ASN A 2 -32.67 10.63 7.29
N ASP A 3 -33.33 9.50 7.05
CA ASP A 3 -32.71 8.30 6.47
C ASP A 3 -32.24 8.52 5.03
N GLY A 4 -33.02 9.22 4.21
CA GLY A 4 -32.62 9.57 2.84
C GLY A 4 -31.33 10.40 2.78
N LYS A 5 -31.17 11.35 3.71
CA LYS A 5 -29.96 12.19 3.80
C LYS A 5 -28.72 11.36 4.18
N TYR A 6 -28.87 10.35 5.04
CA TYR A 6 -27.75 9.47 5.40
C TYR A 6 -27.35 8.57 4.23
N VAL A 7 -28.32 8.05 3.48
CA VAL A 7 -28.07 7.25 2.26
C VAL A 7 -27.30 8.08 1.22
N ASP A 8 -27.74 9.31 0.95
CA ASP A 8 -27.06 10.22 0.00
C ASP A 8 -25.59 10.49 0.41
N ILE A 9 -25.35 10.72 1.70
CA ILE A 9 -23.99 10.95 2.21
C ILE A 9 -23.11 9.71 2.03
N VAL A 10 -23.63 8.52 2.31
CA VAL A 10 -22.86 7.26 2.18
C VAL A 10 -22.59 6.94 0.71
N GLU A 11 -23.51 7.23 -0.20
CA GLU A 11 -23.29 7.09 -1.64
C GLU A 11 -22.16 8.00 -2.15
N VAL A 12 -22.14 9.27 -1.72
CA VAL A 12 -21.04 10.18 -2.04
C VAL A 12 -19.72 9.67 -1.47
N ILE A 13 -19.71 9.20 -0.22
CA ILE A 13 -18.52 8.61 0.41
C ILE A 13 -18.01 7.43 -0.40
N PHE A 14 -18.91 6.50 -0.79
CA PHE A 14 -18.58 5.34 -1.61
C PHE A 14 -17.91 5.73 -2.94
N LEU A 15 -18.52 6.67 -3.67
CA LEU A 15 -17.99 7.12 -4.96
C LEU A 15 -16.63 7.81 -4.80
N VAL A 16 -16.50 8.70 -3.81
CA VAL A 16 -15.26 9.43 -3.56
C VAL A 16 -14.15 8.48 -3.10
N SER A 17 -14.44 7.52 -2.22
CA SER A 17 -13.44 6.56 -1.74
C SER A 17 -13.02 5.57 -2.83
N MET A 18 -13.95 5.14 -3.68
CA MET A 18 -13.66 4.22 -4.77
C MET A 18 -12.84 4.90 -5.87
N LEU A 19 -13.31 6.05 -6.39
CA LEU A 19 -12.62 6.79 -7.45
C LEU A 19 -11.30 7.38 -6.92
N GLY A 20 -11.30 7.91 -5.70
CA GLY A 20 -10.11 8.42 -5.03
C GLY A 20 -9.07 7.33 -4.81
N GLY A 21 -9.49 6.13 -4.38
CA GLY A 21 -8.61 4.97 -4.26
C GLY A 21 -8.01 4.55 -5.59
N PHE A 22 -8.81 4.47 -6.66
CA PHE A 22 -8.31 4.14 -7.99
C PHE A 22 -7.31 5.19 -8.51
N PHE A 23 -7.60 6.48 -8.30
CA PHE A 23 -6.69 7.56 -8.66
C PHE A 23 -5.38 7.50 -7.85
N LEU A 24 -5.46 7.23 -6.56
CA LEU A 24 -4.31 6.98 -5.69
C LEU A 24 -3.45 5.82 -6.20
N LEU A 25 -4.06 4.72 -6.62
CA LEU A 25 -3.33 3.59 -7.21
C LEU A 25 -2.53 4.05 -8.45
N LEU A 26 -3.15 4.81 -9.35
CA LEU A 26 -2.46 5.33 -10.53
C LEU A 26 -1.29 6.25 -10.14
N LEU A 27 -1.48 7.15 -9.18
CA LEU A 27 -0.41 8.02 -8.66
C LEU A 27 0.73 7.20 -8.04
N ILE A 28 0.41 6.14 -7.30
CA ILE A 28 1.40 5.25 -6.68
C ILE A 28 2.26 4.58 -7.76
N LEU A 29 1.63 4.04 -8.80
CA LEU A 29 2.32 3.30 -9.87
C LEU A 29 3.11 4.20 -10.85
N THR A 30 2.77 5.48 -10.90
CA THR A 30 3.39 6.45 -11.83
C THR A 30 4.36 7.39 -11.13
N LEU A 31 3.88 8.18 -10.17
CA LEU A 31 4.65 9.26 -9.52
C LEU A 31 5.45 8.80 -8.31
N PHE A 32 4.88 7.92 -7.47
CA PHE A 32 5.57 7.46 -6.26
C PHE A 32 6.45 6.23 -6.49
N PHE A 33 6.29 5.54 -7.61
CA PHE A 33 7.08 4.36 -7.95
C PHE A 33 8.60 4.60 -7.93
N PRO A 34 9.14 5.73 -8.45
CA PRO A 34 10.57 6.02 -8.33
C PRO A 34 11.07 6.07 -6.87
N LYS A 35 10.24 6.57 -5.94
CA LYS A 35 10.57 6.59 -4.50
C LYS A 35 10.57 5.20 -3.90
N VAL A 36 9.68 4.33 -4.36
CA VAL A 36 9.63 2.92 -3.96
C VAL A 36 10.88 2.19 -4.45
N VAL A 37 11.31 2.46 -5.69
CA VAL A 37 12.57 1.91 -6.23
C VAL A 37 13.78 2.41 -5.44
N GLU A 38 13.79 3.68 -5.02
CA GLU A 38 14.84 4.22 -4.17
C GLU A 38 14.91 3.52 -2.81
N VAL A 39 13.76 3.23 -2.18
CA VAL A 39 13.68 2.43 -0.96
C VAL A 39 14.18 1.02 -1.23
N GLU A 40 13.67 0.36 -2.27
CA GLU A 40 14.00 -1.01 -2.65
C GLU A 40 15.50 -1.18 -2.87
N ASN A 41 16.16 -0.29 -3.61
CA ASN A 41 17.61 -0.35 -3.83
C ASN A 41 18.44 -0.27 -2.54
N ARG A 42 17.90 0.35 -1.48
CA ARG A 42 18.57 0.50 -0.19
C ARG A 42 18.32 -0.69 0.75
N ILE A 43 17.23 -1.44 0.57
CA ILE A 43 16.85 -2.58 1.43
C ILE A 43 17.03 -3.95 0.76
N ALA A 44 17.08 -3.99 -0.57
CA ALA A 44 17.20 -5.23 -1.33
C ALA A 44 18.63 -5.74 -1.21
N THR A 45 18.84 -6.66 -0.26
CA THR A 45 20.07 -7.44 -0.18
C THR A 45 20.03 -8.57 -1.22
N PRO A 46 21.10 -8.79 -2.01
CA PRO A 46 21.13 -9.85 -3.01
C PRO A 46 20.78 -11.22 -2.42
N GLY A 47 19.82 -11.93 -3.03
CA GLY A 47 19.39 -13.27 -2.60
C GLY A 47 18.28 -13.32 -1.53
N LYS A 48 17.75 -12.18 -1.06
CA LYS A 48 16.56 -12.12 -0.18
C LYS A 48 15.27 -11.86 -0.98
N GLN A 49 14.09 -12.03 -0.36
CA GLN A 49 12.80 -12.01 -1.06
C GLN A 49 12.57 -10.75 -1.91
N LEU A 50 13.02 -9.57 -1.47
CA LEU A 50 12.84 -8.31 -2.21
C LEU A 50 13.60 -8.30 -3.55
N ASP A 51 14.79 -8.89 -3.61
CA ASP A 51 15.57 -9.05 -4.84
C ASP A 51 14.96 -10.10 -5.79
N GLY A 52 14.39 -11.17 -5.22
CA GLY A 52 13.60 -12.15 -5.98
C GLY A 52 12.35 -11.53 -6.62
N ILE A 53 11.60 -10.72 -5.87
CA ILE A 53 10.38 -10.05 -6.36
C ILE A 53 10.73 -9.04 -7.46
N ARG A 54 11.84 -8.31 -7.31
CA ARG A 54 12.36 -7.40 -8.35
C ARG A 54 12.59 -8.13 -9.68
N ASN A 55 13.27 -9.27 -9.62
CA ASN A 55 13.63 -10.05 -10.80
C ASN A 55 12.43 -10.78 -11.43
N VAL A 56 11.45 -11.20 -10.63
CA VAL A 56 10.26 -11.93 -11.11
C VAL A 56 9.22 -11.00 -11.74
N TRP A 57 8.96 -9.83 -11.13
CA TRP A 57 7.81 -9.00 -11.50
C TRP A 57 8.12 -7.86 -12.48
N GLY A 58 9.40 -7.50 -12.67
CA GLY A 58 9.83 -6.51 -13.65
C GLY A 58 9.24 -5.10 -13.40
N ASN A 59 9.05 -4.33 -14.48
CA ASN A 59 8.61 -2.92 -14.45
C ASN A 59 7.20 -2.67 -15.03
N GLY A 60 6.43 -3.73 -15.31
CA GLY A 60 5.05 -3.61 -15.78
C GLY A 60 4.08 -3.14 -14.69
N PRO A 61 2.87 -2.65 -15.01
CA PRO A 61 1.95 -2.06 -14.03
C PRO A 61 1.63 -2.96 -12.83
N ILE A 62 1.35 -4.24 -13.10
CA ILE A 62 1.09 -5.25 -12.07
C ILE A 62 2.36 -5.53 -11.25
N GLY A 63 3.52 -5.59 -11.91
CA GLY A 63 4.79 -5.81 -11.22
C GLY A 63 5.20 -4.65 -10.31
N ARG A 64 4.96 -3.41 -10.75
CA ARG A 64 5.15 -2.21 -9.93
C ARG A 64 4.28 -2.27 -8.69
N TRP A 65 3.01 -2.64 -8.83
CA TRP A 65 2.10 -2.82 -7.71
C TRP A 65 2.60 -3.87 -6.72
N MET A 66 2.99 -5.04 -7.21
CA MET A 66 3.52 -6.11 -6.37
C MET A 66 4.76 -5.66 -5.59
N ARG A 67 5.69 -4.93 -6.23
CA ARG A 67 6.87 -4.38 -5.55
C ARG A 67 6.50 -3.37 -4.47
N VAL A 68 5.58 -2.44 -4.75
CA VAL A 68 5.07 -1.46 -3.76
C VAL A 68 4.47 -2.15 -2.55
N VAL A 69 3.61 -3.15 -2.77
CA VAL A 69 2.93 -3.88 -1.70
C VAL A 69 3.92 -4.63 -0.82
N HIS A 70 4.95 -5.25 -1.40
CA HIS A 70 5.96 -5.97 -0.62
C HIS A 70 6.84 -5.01 0.21
N VAL A 71 7.22 -3.86 -0.35
CA VAL A 71 7.93 -2.81 0.39
C VAL A 71 7.07 -2.28 1.55
N PHE A 72 5.77 -2.10 1.32
CA PHE A 72 4.84 -1.70 2.37
C PHE A 72 4.74 -2.76 3.48
N PHE A 73 4.53 -4.02 3.12
CA PHE A 73 4.47 -5.13 4.07
C PHE A 73 5.76 -5.27 4.86
N PHE A 74 6.92 -5.06 4.25
CA PHE A 74 8.21 -5.04 4.95
C PHE A 74 8.20 -4.03 6.11
N PHE A 75 7.71 -2.80 5.89
CA PHE A 75 7.60 -1.80 6.96
C PHE A 75 6.56 -2.16 8.02
N VAL A 76 5.40 -2.69 7.63
CA VAL A 76 4.33 -3.08 8.55
C VAL A 76 4.77 -4.25 9.45
N PHE A 77 5.36 -5.30 8.86
CA PHE A 77 5.80 -6.48 9.59
C PHE A 77 7.03 -6.24 10.46
N ARG A 78 7.93 -5.32 10.07
CA ARG A 78 9.06 -4.91 10.92
C ARG A 78 8.61 -4.26 12.22
N ASN A 79 7.55 -3.45 12.20
CA ASN A 79 7.08 -2.74 13.39
C ASN A 79 6.30 -3.65 14.36
N LEU A 80 6.13 -4.94 14.05
CA LEU A 80 5.45 -5.92 14.90
C LEU A 80 6.44 -6.55 15.91
N PRO A 81 6.25 -6.33 17.23
CA PRO A 81 7.24 -6.66 18.27
C PRO A 81 7.55 -8.15 18.46
N ARG A 82 6.81 -9.06 17.81
CA ARG A 82 6.97 -10.52 17.96
C ARG A 82 7.42 -11.25 16.69
N VAL A 83 7.25 -10.64 15.51
CA VAL A 83 7.45 -11.30 14.20
C VAL A 83 8.51 -10.57 13.36
N GLY A 84 8.79 -9.30 13.66
CA GLY A 84 9.73 -8.47 12.90
C GLY A 84 11.11 -9.11 12.73
N HIS A 85 11.70 -9.62 13.80
CA HIS A 85 13.06 -10.21 13.77
C HIS A 85 13.18 -11.45 12.86
N ARG A 86 12.10 -12.23 12.71
CA ARG A 86 12.06 -13.44 11.88
C ARG A 86 11.78 -13.11 10.40
N ILE A 87 11.13 -11.98 10.15
CA ILE A 87 10.80 -11.49 8.81
C ILE A 87 11.95 -10.67 8.23
N GLU A 88 12.64 -9.86 9.05
CA GLU A 88 13.85 -9.12 8.64
C GLU A 88 14.94 -10.05 8.09
N SER A 89 15.16 -11.21 8.74
CA SER A 89 16.15 -12.18 8.24
C SER A 89 15.80 -12.78 6.87
N ARG A 90 14.52 -12.77 6.46
CA ARG A 90 14.04 -13.36 5.19
C ARG A 90 13.78 -12.35 4.07
N MET A 91 13.35 -11.13 4.40
CA MET A 91 12.91 -10.16 3.40
C MET A 91 14.02 -9.22 2.90
N GLY A 92 14.89 -8.74 3.78
CA GLY A 92 15.91 -7.73 3.48
C GLY A 92 16.58 -7.22 4.75
N ASP A 93 17.88 -6.91 4.71
CA ASP A 93 18.54 -6.18 5.82
C ASP A 93 18.48 -4.68 5.58
N GLU A 94 18.11 -3.91 6.59
CA GLU A 94 18.30 -2.46 6.61
C GLU A 94 19.66 -2.19 7.28
N SER A 95 20.76 -2.34 6.52
CA SER A 95 22.11 -2.06 7.06
C SER A 95 22.32 -0.57 7.38
N GLU A 96 21.52 0.31 6.76
CA GLU A 96 21.50 1.75 7.03
C GLU A 96 20.08 2.21 7.36
N ALA A 97 19.91 2.98 8.44
CA ALA A 97 18.63 3.57 8.81
C ALA A 97 18.10 4.47 7.68
N LEU A 98 17.06 4.04 6.97
CA LEU A 98 16.43 4.80 5.91
C LEU A 98 15.90 6.14 6.45
N PRO A 99 16.01 7.23 5.66
CA PRO A 99 15.46 8.52 6.03
C PRO A 99 13.95 8.39 6.28
N ARG A 100 13.50 8.81 7.46
CA ARG A 100 12.10 8.67 7.91
C ARG A 100 11.11 9.29 6.91
N GLY A 101 11.50 10.40 6.26
CA GLY A 101 10.70 11.03 5.21
C GLY A 101 10.41 10.09 4.05
N LEU A 102 11.41 9.33 3.57
CA LEU A 102 11.26 8.38 2.48
C LEU A 102 10.32 7.22 2.88
N LYS A 103 10.39 6.75 4.13
CA LYS A 103 9.43 5.78 4.69
C LYS A 103 8.01 6.34 4.66
N PHE A 104 7.80 7.57 5.12
CA PHE A 104 6.48 8.21 5.10
C PHE A 104 5.92 8.38 3.69
N TRP A 105 6.74 8.79 2.72
CA TRP A 105 6.30 8.96 1.32
C TRP A 105 5.85 7.66 0.65
N VAL A 106 6.33 6.50 1.11
CA VAL A 106 5.90 5.20 0.57
C VAL A 106 4.74 4.62 1.39
N ILE A 107 4.80 4.71 2.71
CA ILE A 107 3.79 4.14 3.61
C ILE A 107 2.48 4.92 3.52
N LEU A 108 2.53 6.26 3.52
CA LEU A 108 1.33 7.09 3.62
C LEU A 108 0.38 6.92 2.43
N PRO A 109 0.82 7.00 1.16
CA PRO A 109 -0.08 6.81 0.02
C PRO A 109 -0.70 5.40 -0.01
N VAL A 110 0.09 4.37 0.32
CA VAL A 110 -0.37 2.98 0.32
C VAL A 110 -1.37 2.73 1.46
N SER A 111 -1.12 3.27 2.65
CA SER A 111 -2.08 3.20 3.76
C SER A 111 -3.39 3.90 3.44
N VAL A 112 -3.34 5.09 2.83
CA VAL A 112 -4.55 5.84 2.41
C VAL A 112 -5.34 5.05 1.36
N PHE A 113 -4.64 4.39 0.42
CA PHE A 113 -5.28 3.50 -0.56
C PHE A 113 -5.99 2.31 0.09
N PHE A 114 -5.35 1.62 1.04
CA PHE A 114 -6.01 0.53 1.76
C PHE A 114 -7.19 1.03 2.60
N ALA A 115 -7.05 2.18 3.25
CA ALA A 115 -8.15 2.79 4.00
C ALA A 115 -9.33 3.16 3.08
N SER A 116 -9.07 3.68 1.87
CA SER A 116 -10.14 3.99 0.92
C SER A 116 -10.88 2.74 0.44
N ILE A 117 -10.18 1.61 0.28
CA ILE A 117 -10.83 0.32 0.00
C ILE A 117 -11.77 -0.07 1.15
N VAL A 118 -11.27 -0.04 2.40
CA VAL A 118 -12.08 -0.41 3.58
C VAL A 118 -13.31 0.47 3.70
N VAL A 119 -13.16 1.79 3.54
CA VAL A 119 -14.29 2.73 3.55
C VAL A 119 -15.28 2.43 2.43
N SER A 120 -14.80 2.12 1.22
CA SER A 120 -15.68 1.77 0.09
C SER A 120 -16.46 0.49 0.35
N VAL A 121 -15.82 -0.54 0.92
CA VAL A 121 -16.49 -1.82 1.25
C VAL A 121 -17.55 -1.62 2.33
N LEU A 122 -17.23 -0.87 3.38
CA LEU A 122 -18.19 -0.56 4.45
C LEU A 122 -19.37 0.26 3.93
N ALA A 123 -19.11 1.25 3.06
CA ALA A 123 -20.16 2.05 2.43
C ALA A 123 -21.04 1.19 1.50
N ALA A 124 -20.45 0.31 0.69
CA ALA A 124 -21.18 -0.60 -0.19
C ALA A 124 -22.04 -1.60 0.60
N TRP A 125 -21.54 -2.11 1.73
CA TRP A 125 -22.32 -2.96 2.63
C TRP A 125 -23.49 -2.21 3.27
N PHE A 126 -23.26 -0.98 3.75
CA PHE A 126 -24.33 -0.14 4.31
C PHE A 126 -25.43 0.20 3.29
N LEU A 127 -25.05 0.39 2.02
CA LEU A 127 -25.99 0.63 0.92
C LEU A 127 -26.70 -0.64 0.43
N GLY A 128 -26.37 -1.82 0.96
CA GLY A 128 -26.95 -3.09 0.53
C GLY A 128 -26.52 -3.54 -0.87
N VAL A 129 -25.38 -3.05 -1.37
CA VAL A 129 -24.83 -3.44 -2.69
C VAL A 129 -24.15 -4.81 -2.63
N LEU A 130 -23.70 -5.23 -1.44
CA LEU A 130 -22.94 -6.46 -1.21
C LEU A 130 -23.75 -7.58 -0.54
N ASP A 131 -25.04 -7.35 -0.27
CA ASP A 131 -26.01 -8.36 0.20
C ASP A 131 -26.68 -9.06 -0.99
#